data_AF-A0A5C3L257-F1
#
_entry.id   AF-A0A5C3L257-F1
#
_cell.length_a   1.000
_cell.length_b   1.000
_cell.length_c   1.000
_cell.angle_alpha   90.00
_cell.angle_beta   90.00
_cell.angle_gamma   90.00
#
_symmetry.space_group_name_H-M   'P 1'
#
loop_
_entity.id
_entity.type
_entity.pdbx_description
1 polymer ?
#
loop_
_entity_poly.entity_id
_entity_poly.type
_entity_poly.pdbx_seq_one_letter_code
_entity_poly.pdbx_strand_id
1 'polypeptide(L)'
;PELEPYLRNNDPPDEDLVILAREEMMKEEQQIDYLEREIARHQQQTVHFLQEWISSLQWLSSKFKDKRDGYRSIISPLRRFPPELITEIVKISLSPDGMLDHEGRLSFMHFRGVNRTWRNVMFTSKTLWSGLTVEV
;
A
#
# COMPACT_ATOMS: atom_id res chain seq x y z
N PRO A 1 15.09 9.98 -55.43
CA PRO A 1 15.83 11.00 -56.22
C PRO A 1 14.94 11.72 -57.24
N GLU A 2 14.10 11.01 -58.01
CA GLU A 2 13.27 11.60 -59.07
C GLU A 2 12.07 12.41 -58.55
N LEU A 3 11.46 11.99 -57.43
CA LEU A 3 10.37 12.72 -56.78
C LEU A 3 10.85 13.90 -55.90
N GLU A 4 12.13 13.91 -55.52
CA GLU A 4 12.70 14.80 -54.51
C GLU A 4 12.57 16.31 -54.83
N PRO A 5 12.70 16.76 -56.10
CA PRO A 5 12.46 18.15 -56.47
C PRO A 5 11.01 18.60 -56.20
N TYR A 6 10.04 17.69 -56.42
CA TYR A 6 8.61 17.94 -56.27
C TYR A 6 8.12 17.89 -54.82
N LEU A 7 8.93 17.35 -53.89
CA LEU A 7 8.61 17.36 -52.46
C LEU A 7 8.79 18.74 -51.81
N ARG A 8 9.42 19.70 -52.50
CA ARG A 8 9.80 21.00 -51.94
C ARG A 8 9.27 22.20 -52.73
N ASN A 9 8.51 21.96 -53.80
CA ASN A 9 7.84 22.98 -54.60
C ASN A 9 6.39 22.54 -54.91
N ASN A 10 5.62 23.40 -55.59
CA ASN A 10 4.24 23.11 -55.99
C ASN A 10 4.11 22.92 -57.50
N ASP A 11 5.21 22.62 -58.19
CA ASP A 11 5.17 22.41 -59.64
C ASP A 11 4.45 21.08 -59.95
N PRO A 12 3.53 21.04 -60.92
CA PRO A 12 2.78 19.82 -61.22
C PRO A 12 3.72 18.77 -61.83
N PRO A 13 3.82 17.56 -61.25
CA PRO A 13 4.61 16.48 -61.82
C PRO A 13 3.87 15.81 -62.98
N ASP A 14 4.63 15.15 -63.86
CA ASP A 14 4.09 14.30 -64.92
C ASP A 14 3.33 13.10 -64.36
N GLU A 15 2.41 12.53 -65.17
CA GLU A 15 1.50 11.47 -64.72
C GLU A 15 2.23 10.19 -64.28
N ASP A 16 3.35 9.84 -64.95
CA ASP A 16 4.21 8.72 -64.56
C ASP A 16 4.84 8.93 -63.17
N LEU A 17 5.22 10.17 -62.84
CA LEU A 17 5.76 10.53 -61.53
C LEU A 17 4.68 10.50 -60.45
N VAL A 18 3.42 10.82 -60.79
CA VAL A 18 2.28 10.67 -59.87
C VAL A 18 2.04 9.19 -59.54
N ILE A 19 2.12 8.30 -60.54
CA ILE A 19 2.00 6.85 -60.33
C ILE A 19 3.12 6.37 -59.41
N LEU A 20 4.37 6.73 -59.72
CA LEU A 20 5.53 6.37 -58.89
C LEU A 20 5.38 6.89 -57.45
N ALA A 21 4.95 8.13 -57.26
CA ALA A 21 4.74 8.71 -55.94
C ALA A 21 3.67 7.97 -55.13
N ARG A 22 2.61 7.48 -55.77
CA ARG A 22 1.58 6.67 -55.10
C ARG A 22 2.13 5.31 -54.68
N GLU A 23 2.95 4.67 -55.52
CA GLU A 23 3.57 3.39 -55.19
C GLU A 23 4.55 3.50 -54.03
N GLU A 24 5.41 4.52 -54.04
CA GLU A 24 6.32 4.79 -52.93
C GLU A 24 5.51 5.11 -51.66
N MET A 25 4.55 6.04 -51.73
CA MET A 25 3.70 6.40 -50.58
C MET A 25 3.05 5.18 -49.95
N MET A 26 2.51 4.26 -50.75
CA MET A 26 1.94 3.00 -50.22
C MET A 26 2.96 2.13 -49.51
N LYS A 27 4.21 2.05 -49.99
CA LYS A 27 5.29 1.32 -49.31
C LYS A 27 5.65 1.98 -47.99
N GLU A 28 5.74 3.32 -47.97
CA GLU A 28 6.02 4.05 -46.74
C GLU A 28 4.88 3.95 -45.72
N GLU A 29 3.62 4.02 -46.15
CA GLU A 29 2.44 3.80 -45.30
C GLU A 29 2.48 2.40 -44.68
N GLN A 30 2.75 1.36 -45.48
CA GLN A 30 2.90 -0.01 -44.96
C GLN A 30 4.04 -0.13 -43.94
N GLN A 31 5.15 0.56 -44.17
CA GLN A 31 6.28 0.57 -43.25
C GLN A 31 5.95 1.30 -41.95
N ILE A 32 5.23 2.42 -42.01
CA ILE A 32 4.72 3.15 -40.85
C ILE A 32 3.79 2.24 -40.04
N ASP A 33 2.79 1.63 -40.68
CA ASP A 33 1.84 0.72 -40.03
C ASP A 33 2.54 -0.47 -39.34
N TYR A 34 3.62 -0.98 -39.95
CA TYR A 34 4.43 -2.03 -39.33
C TYR A 34 5.15 -1.52 -38.07
N LEU A 35 5.82 -0.37 -38.16
CA LEU A 35 6.56 0.20 -37.05
C LEU A 35 5.64 0.60 -35.89
N GLU A 36 4.48 1.17 -36.16
CA GLU A 36 3.49 1.52 -35.13
C GLU A 36 3.00 0.28 -34.38
N ARG A 37 2.77 -0.83 -35.07
CA ARG A 37 2.39 -2.10 -34.44
C ARG A 37 3.51 -2.66 -33.55
N GLU A 38 4.76 -2.61 -34.02
CA GLU A 38 5.90 -3.07 -33.22
C GLU A 38 6.13 -2.20 -31.98
N ILE A 39 5.99 -0.88 -32.10
CA ILE A 39 6.05 0.06 -30.97
C ILE A 39 4.96 -0.27 -29.96
N ALA A 40 3.71 -0.43 -30.41
CA ALA A 40 2.58 -0.76 -29.53
C ALA A 40 2.81 -2.10 -28.81
N ARG A 41 3.29 -3.12 -29.52
CA ARG A 41 3.61 -4.44 -28.94
C ARG A 41 4.68 -4.32 -27.85
N HIS A 42 5.78 -3.62 -28.13
CA HIS A 42 6.85 -3.45 -27.16
C HIS A 42 6.41 -2.64 -25.95
N GLN A 43 5.64 -1.56 -26.15
CA GLN A 43 5.06 -0.80 -25.04
C GLN A 43 4.18 -1.67 -24.16
N GLN A 44 3.30 -2.49 -24.75
CA GLN A 44 2.42 -3.38 -24.00
C GLN A 44 3.21 -4.42 -23.19
N GLN A 45 4.24 -5.03 -23.78
CA GLN A 45 5.12 -5.98 -23.08
C GLN A 45 5.88 -5.33 -21.92
N THR A 46 6.45 -4.14 -22.14
CA THR A 46 7.17 -3.40 -21.09
C THR A 46 6.24 -3.01 -19.95
N VAL A 47 5.04 -2.50 -20.26
CA VAL A 47 4.04 -2.15 -19.25
C VAL A 47 3.64 -3.37 -18.43
N HIS A 48 3.35 -4.49 -19.08
CA HIS A 48 3.00 -5.73 -18.39
C HIS A 48 4.12 -6.20 -17.44
N PHE A 49 5.35 -6.28 -17.94
CA PHE A 49 6.50 -6.68 -17.13
C PHE A 49 6.71 -5.76 -15.92
N LEU A 50 6.63 -4.44 -16.11
CA LEU A 50 6.80 -3.48 -15.03
C LEU A 50 5.69 -3.60 -13.99
N GLN A 51 4.44 -3.86 -14.42
CA GLN A 51 3.32 -4.06 -13.50
C GLN A 51 3.50 -5.32 -12.63
N GLU A 52 3.95 -6.43 -13.22
CA GLU A 52 4.26 -7.66 -12.48
C GLU A 52 5.41 -7.45 -11.48
N TRP A 53 6.45 -6.74 -11.91
CA TRP A 53 7.61 -6.43 -11.08
C TRP A 53 7.24 -5.53 -9.89
N ILE A 54 6.47 -4.46 -10.13
CA ILE A 54 5.96 -3.57 -9.07
C ILE A 54 5.12 -4.35 -8.07
N SER A 55 4.21 -5.21 -8.55
CA SER A 55 3.36 -6.04 -7.68
C SER A 55 4.20 -6.96 -6.78
N SER A 56 5.24 -7.56 -7.34
CA SER A 56 6.18 -8.42 -6.60
C SER A 56 6.95 -7.66 -5.53
N LEU A 57 7.44 -6.46 -5.85
CA LEU A 57 8.13 -5.59 -4.89
C LEU A 57 7.21 -5.09 -3.78
N GLN A 58 5.96 -4.75 -4.11
CA GLN A 58 4.95 -4.34 -3.13
C GLN A 58 4.63 -5.47 -2.15
N TRP A 59 4.43 -6.69 -2.66
CA TRP A 59 4.24 -7.88 -1.82
C TRP A 59 5.43 -8.10 -0.87
N LEU A 60 6.66 -8.02 -1.40
CA LEU A 60 7.87 -8.21 -0.60
C LEU A 60 8.02 -7.13 0.47
N SER A 61 7.72 -5.87 0.12
CA SER A 61 7.70 -4.74 1.06
C SER A 61 6.71 -4.99 2.20
N SER A 62 5.50 -5.45 1.89
CA SER A 62 4.49 -5.79 2.91
C SER A 62 5.02 -6.87 3.85
N LYS A 63 5.56 -7.96 3.30
CA LYS A 63 6.12 -9.06 4.08
C LYS A 63 7.21 -8.61 5.05
N PHE A 64 8.08 -7.68 4.64
CA PHE A 64 9.11 -7.13 5.52
C PHE A 64 8.56 -6.16 6.56
N LYS A 65 7.53 -5.37 6.23
CA LYS A 65 6.82 -4.54 7.21
C LYS A 65 6.20 -5.41 8.31
N ASP A 66 5.52 -6.49 7.93
CA ASP A 66 4.91 -7.43 8.88
C ASP A 66 5.96 -8.04 9.82
N LYS A 67 7.10 -8.48 9.27
CA LYS A 67 8.22 -8.99 10.08
C LYS A 67 8.77 -7.94 11.03
N ARG A 68 9.03 -6.73 10.54
CA ARG A 68 9.52 -5.60 11.35
C ARG A 68 8.56 -5.30 12.49
N ASP A 69 7.26 -5.27 12.22
CA ASP A 69 6.25 -4.95 13.23
C ASP A 69 6.10 -6.09 14.25
N GLY A 70 6.29 -7.35 13.83
CA GLY A 70 6.47 -8.50 14.72
C GLY A 70 7.68 -8.33 15.66
N TYR A 71 8.84 -7.96 15.14
CA TYR A 71 10.03 -7.71 15.97
C TYR A 71 9.84 -6.51 16.90
N ARG A 72 9.22 -5.41 16.43
CA ARG A 72 8.85 -4.25 17.26
C ARG A 72 7.95 -4.65 18.42
N SER A 73 6.97 -5.52 18.17
CA SER A 73 6.12 -6.06 19.23
C SER A 73 6.94 -6.81 20.27
N ILE A 74 7.92 -7.63 19.87
CA ILE A 74 8.81 -8.39 20.77
C ILE A 74 9.65 -7.47 21.66
N ILE A 75 10.22 -6.42 21.09
CA ILE A 75 11.04 -5.46 21.85
C ILE A 75 10.21 -4.38 22.55
N SER A 76 8.88 -4.43 22.46
CA SER A 76 8.00 -3.44 23.07
C SER A 76 8.27 -3.34 24.58
N PRO A 77 8.55 -2.14 25.10
CA PRO A 77 8.75 -1.92 26.54
C PRO A 77 7.57 -2.41 27.37
N LEU A 78 6.35 -2.41 26.81
CA LEU A 78 5.12 -2.88 27.47
C LEU A 78 5.17 -4.36 27.84
N ARG A 79 6.05 -5.17 27.23
CA ARG A 79 6.25 -6.58 27.61
C ARG A 79 7.07 -6.74 28.90
N ARG A 80 7.85 -5.72 29.27
CA ARG A 80 8.71 -5.70 30.46
C ARG A 80 8.26 -4.66 31.49
N PHE A 81 7.05 -4.14 31.34
CA PHE A 81 6.50 -3.17 32.27
C PHE A 81 6.30 -3.83 33.64
N PRO A 82 6.82 -3.24 34.73
CA PRO A 82 6.57 -3.72 36.08
C PRO A 82 5.07 -3.81 36.39
N PRO A 83 4.60 -4.89 37.04
CA PRO A 83 3.22 -5.05 37.47
C PRO A 83 2.63 -3.85 38.23
N GLU A 84 3.46 -3.19 39.05
CA GLU A 84 3.10 -2.06 39.87
C GLU A 84 2.75 -0.86 39.00
N LEU A 85 3.58 -0.56 37.99
CA LEU A 85 3.33 0.52 37.05
C LEU A 85 2.10 0.26 36.18
N ILE A 86 1.85 -0.99 35.79
CA ILE A 86 0.62 -1.37 35.09
C ILE A 86 -0.60 -1.06 35.96
N THR A 87 -0.56 -1.43 37.24
CA THR A 87 -1.65 -1.16 38.18
C THR A 87 -1.92 0.32 38.31
N GLU A 88 -0.87 1.15 38.46
CA GLU A 88 -1.03 2.60 38.57
C GLU A 88 -1.54 3.24 37.28
N ILE A 89 -1.09 2.79 36.11
CA ILE A 89 -1.63 3.26 34.83
C ILE A 89 -3.13 2.96 34.75
N VAL A 90 -3.54 1.73 35.08
CA VAL A 90 -4.96 1.35 35.04
C VAL A 90 -5.76 2.15 36.05
N LYS A 91 -5.27 2.35 37.29
CA LYS A 91 -5.94 3.19 38.29
C LYS A 91 -6.16 4.62 37.81
N ILE A 92 -5.14 5.25 37.21
CA ILE A 92 -5.23 6.62 36.68
C ILE A 92 -6.19 6.67 35.49
N SER A 93 -6.23 5.60 34.69
CA SER A 93 -7.05 5.55 33.48
C SER A 93 -8.51 5.18 33.74
N LEU A 94 -8.81 4.60 34.90
CA LEU A 94 -10.16 4.39 35.39
C LEU A 94 -10.59 5.61 36.21
N SER A 95 -11.90 5.85 36.32
CA SER A 95 -12.42 7.04 37.02
C SER A 95 -11.82 7.20 38.42
N PRO A 96 -11.42 8.43 38.82
CA PRO A 96 -10.73 8.69 40.08
C PRO A 96 -11.50 8.25 41.33
N ASP A 97 -12.82 8.12 41.22
CA ASP A 97 -13.71 7.67 42.30
C ASP A 97 -13.65 6.15 42.54
N GLY A 98 -12.88 5.41 41.74
CA GLY A 98 -12.67 3.96 41.89
C GLY A 98 -13.87 3.09 41.51
N MET A 99 -14.96 3.69 41.04
CA MET A 99 -16.17 3.02 40.61
C MET A 99 -15.97 2.38 39.22
N LEU A 100 -16.11 1.06 39.13
CA LEU A 100 -16.19 0.35 37.85
C LEU A 100 -17.64 0.41 37.32
N ASP A 101 -18.05 1.61 36.91
CA ASP A 101 -19.30 1.84 36.18
C ASP A 101 -19.25 1.19 34.77
N HIS A 102 -20.28 1.40 33.95
CA HIS A 102 -20.34 0.82 32.62
C HIS A 102 -19.11 1.17 31.76
N GLU A 103 -18.69 2.43 31.78
CA GLU A 103 -17.55 2.92 31.00
C GLU A 103 -16.22 2.40 31.55
N GLY A 104 -16.06 2.39 32.87
CA GLY A 104 -14.91 1.80 33.56
C GLY A 104 -14.76 0.30 33.25
N ARG A 105 -15.87 -0.45 33.15
CA ARG A 105 -15.86 -1.86 32.73
C ARG A 105 -15.43 -2.02 31.28
N LEU A 106 -15.88 -1.16 30.36
CA LEU A 106 -15.44 -1.17 28.96
C LEU A 106 -13.93 -0.86 28.86
N SER A 107 -13.46 0.16 29.56
CA SER A 107 -12.03 0.51 29.64
C SER A 107 -11.20 -0.63 30.23
N PHE A 108 -11.67 -1.25 31.31
CA PHE A 108 -11.06 -2.44 31.90
C PHE A 108 -10.97 -3.59 30.88
N MET A 109 -12.02 -3.82 30.08
CA MET A 109 -12.03 -4.83 29.02
C MET A 109 -10.99 -4.55 27.93
N HIS A 110 -10.73 -3.29 27.59
CA HIS A 110 -9.68 -2.92 26.65
C HIS A 110 -8.28 -3.16 27.22
N PHE A 111 -8.02 -2.75 28.47
CA PHE A 111 -6.71 -2.91 29.10
C PHE A 111 -6.30 -4.38 29.27
N ARG A 112 -7.22 -5.29 29.60
CA ARG A 112 -6.92 -6.74 29.66
C ARG A 112 -6.58 -7.37 28.29
N GLY A 113 -6.84 -6.63 27.20
CA GLY A 113 -6.53 -7.00 25.83
C GLY A 113 -5.07 -6.73 25.43
N VAL A 114 -4.35 -5.89 26.18
CA VAL A 114 -2.98 -5.44 25.82
C VAL A 114 -2.00 -6.62 25.73
N ASN A 115 -1.84 -7.37 26.82
CA ASN A 115 -1.08 -8.63 26.84
C ASN A 115 -1.45 -9.49 28.06
N ARG A 116 -0.85 -10.69 28.17
CA ARG A 116 -1.10 -11.61 29.29
C ARG A 116 -0.70 -11.02 30.65
N THR A 117 0.39 -10.26 30.71
CA THR A 117 0.86 -9.62 31.96
C THR A 117 -0.16 -8.60 32.45
N TRP A 118 -0.62 -7.69 31.59
CA TRP A 118 -1.64 -6.70 31.92
C TRP A 118 -2.91 -7.37 32.44
N ARG A 119 -3.39 -8.39 31.72
CA ARG A 119 -4.55 -9.18 32.15
C ARG A 119 -4.36 -9.77 33.55
N ASN A 120 -3.22 -10.42 33.79
CA ASN A 120 -2.94 -11.04 35.09
C ASN A 120 -2.92 -10.00 36.20
N VAL A 121 -2.20 -8.89 36.01
CA VAL A 121 -2.09 -7.79 36.97
C VAL A 121 -3.45 -7.22 37.30
N MET A 122 -4.30 -7.01 36.29
CA MET A 122 -5.63 -6.46 36.49
C MET A 122 -6.53 -7.39 37.32
N PHE A 123 -6.47 -8.70 37.11
CA PHE A 123 -7.23 -9.66 37.90
C PHE A 123 -6.67 -9.90 39.31
N THR A 124 -5.37 -9.74 39.53
CA THR A 124 -4.75 -9.99 40.84
C THR A 124 -4.69 -8.75 41.73
N SER A 125 -4.77 -7.55 41.15
CA SER A 125 -4.68 -6.30 41.89
C SER A 125 -5.99 -5.97 42.59
N LYS A 126 -6.07 -6.26 43.90
CA LYS A 126 -7.25 -5.99 44.75
C LYS A 126 -7.73 -4.53 44.68
N THR A 127 -6.81 -3.58 44.52
CA THR A 127 -7.12 -2.14 44.46
C THR A 127 -7.93 -1.74 43.24
N LEU A 128 -7.97 -2.55 42.19
CA LEU A 128 -8.79 -2.27 41.00
C LEU A 128 -10.24 -2.73 41.16
N TRP A 129 -10.52 -3.57 42.16
CA TRP A 129 -11.84 -4.17 42.39
C TRP A 129 -12.58 -3.55 43.58
N SER A 130 -11.94 -2.64 44.32
CA SER A 130 -12.49 -2.09 45.56
C SER A 130 -13.76 -1.25 45.38
N GLY A 131 -14.01 -0.71 44.18
CA GLY A 131 -15.23 0.04 43.85
C GLY A 131 -16.15 -0.69 42.86
N LEU A 132 -16.08 -2.02 42.79
CA LEU A 132 -17.03 -2.80 42.01
C LEU A 132 -18.39 -2.81 42.72
N THR A 133 -19.40 -2.19 42.13
CA THR A 133 -20.80 -2.25 42.56
C THR A 133 -21.58 -3.22 41.67
N VAL A 134 -22.37 -4.10 42.27
CA VAL A 134 -23.34 -4.92 41.54
C VAL A 134 -24.68 -4.22 41.66
N GLU A 135 -25.18 -3.69 40.55
CA GLU A 135 -26.55 -3.18 40.48
C GLU A 135 -27.48 -4.38 40.63
N VAL A 136 -28.32 -4.36 41.67
CA VAL A 136 -29.35 -5.37 41.96
C VAL A 136 -30.67 -4.89 41.40
#